data_AF-A0A089GLY7-F1
#
_entry.id   AF-A0A089GLY7-F1
#
_cell.length_a   1.000
_cell.length_b   1.000
_cell.length_c   1.000
_cell.angle_alpha   90.00
_cell.angle_beta   90.00
_cell.angle_gamma   90.00
#
_symmetry.space_group_name_H-M   'P 1'
#
loop_
_entity.id
_entity.type
_entity.pdbx_description
1 polymer ?
#
loop_
_entity_poly.entity_id
_entity_poly.type
_entity_poly.pdbx_seq_one_letter_code
_entity_poly.pdbx_strand_id
1 'polypeptide(L)'
;SMKSCELLLEIGGILRSFKFIFRGTGYDEKLVREVEGLEASGSVFICTLCDATRLEASQNLVFHSITRSHGENLQRYETWRANPYHESVDELRDRVKG
;
A
#
# COMPACT_ATOMS: atom_id res chain seq x y z
N SER A 1 -15.29 0.37 -14.69
CA SER A 1 -15.48 1.29 -13.54
C SER A 1 -14.93 2.67 -13.93
N MET A 2 -15.15 3.74 -13.16
CA MET A 2 -14.67 5.09 -13.55
C MET A 2 -13.17 5.20 -13.83
N LYS A 3 -12.34 4.32 -13.23
CA LYS A 3 -10.89 4.28 -13.48
C LYS A 3 -10.52 3.80 -14.89
N SER A 4 -11.42 3.09 -15.57
CA SER A 4 -11.17 2.43 -16.87
C SER A 4 -12.08 2.95 -17.98
N CYS A 5 -12.71 4.11 -17.78
CA CYS A 5 -13.71 4.67 -18.69
C CYS A 5 -13.50 6.17 -18.88
N GLU A 6 -14.00 6.69 -20.00
CA GLU A 6 -14.15 8.12 -20.24
C GLU A 6 -15.61 8.53 -20.01
N LEU A 7 -15.83 9.69 -19.38
CA LEU A 7 -17.16 10.27 -19.21
C LEU A 7 -17.42 11.30 -20.30
N LEU A 8 -18.44 11.09 -21.12
CA LEU A 8 -18.95 12.08 -22.05
C LEU A 8 -20.01 12.94 -21.35
N LEU A 9 -19.80 14.24 -21.29
CA LEU A 9 -20.71 15.19 -20.64
C LEU A 9 -20.87 16.44 -21.50
N GLU A 10 -22.11 16.87 -21.70
CA GLU A 10 -22.42 18.11 -22.40
C GLU A 10 -22.27 19.30 -21.45
N ILE A 11 -21.43 20.26 -21.82
CA ILE A 11 -21.21 21.50 -21.06
C ILE A 11 -21.33 22.67 -22.03
N GLY A 12 -22.35 23.51 -21.83
CA GLY A 12 -22.62 24.66 -22.68
C GLY A 12 -22.91 24.29 -24.14
N GLY A 13 -23.64 23.19 -24.38
CA GLY A 13 -23.98 22.74 -25.74
C GLY A 13 -22.91 21.91 -26.46
N ILE A 14 -21.76 21.67 -25.82
CA ILE A 14 -20.63 20.94 -26.43
C ILE A 14 -20.35 19.67 -25.65
N LEU A 15 -20.34 18.51 -26.32
CA LEU A 15 -19.98 17.23 -25.72
C LEU A 15 -18.47 17.18 -25.44
N ARG A 16 -18.09 16.94 -24.19
CA ARG A 16 -16.68 16.87 -23.72
C ARG A 16 -16.39 15.49 -23.13
N SER A 17 -15.17 15.01 -23.31
CA SER A 17 -14.68 13.75 -22.70
C SER A 17 -13.82 14.05 -21.47
N PHE A 18 -14.05 13.32 -20.38
CA PHE A 18 -13.34 13.45 -19.11
C PHE A 18 -12.73 12.12 -18.67
N LYS A 19 -11.49 12.18 -18.17
CA LYS A 19 -10.81 11.09 -17.45
C LYS A 19 -10.66 11.47 -15.98
N PHE A 20 -10.83 10.49 -15.10
CA PHE A 20 -10.72 10.69 -13.66
C PHE A 20 -9.48 10.01 -13.10
N ILE A 21 -8.73 10.73 -12.27
CA ILE A 21 -7.63 10.21 -11.48
C ILE A 21 -8.02 10.32 -10.01
N PHE A 22 -8.09 9.18 -9.32
CA PHE A 22 -8.43 9.12 -7.91
C PHE A 22 -7.16 9.02 -7.07
N ARG A 23 -6.93 9.97 -6.16
CA ARG A 23 -5.80 10.01 -5.23
C ARG A 23 -6.32 9.99 -3.80
N GLY A 24 -6.27 8.84 -3.14
CA GLY A 24 -6.68 8.69 -1.74
C GLY A 24 -5.57 9.11 -0.79
N THR A 25 -5.42 10.41 -0.53
CA THR A 25 -4.34 10.96 0.32
C THR A 25 -4.83 11.56 1.64
N GLY A 26 -6.14 11.55 1.89
CA GLY A 26 -6.77 12.22 3.04
C GLY A 26 -6.97 11.33 4.27
N TYR A 27 -6.09 10.34 4.49
CA TYR A 27 -6.20 9.36 5.56
C TYR A 27 -5.06 9.52 6.56
N ASP A 28 -5.35 9.36 7.85
CA ASP A 28 -4.31 9.25 8.87
C ASP A 28 -3.59 7.90 8.79
N GLU A 29 -2.43 7.78 9.45
CA GLU A 29 -1.61 6.55 9.40
C GLU A 29 -2.39 5.32 9.92
N LYS A 30 -3.22 5.50 10.94
CA LYS A 30 -3.99 4.40 11.53
C LYS A 30 -4.92 3.79 10.49
N LEU A 31 -5.68 4.63 9.79
CA LEU A 31 -6.61 4.18 8.78
C LEU A 31 -5.87 3.62 7.55
N VAL A 32 -4.76 4.22 7.12
CA VAL A 32 -3.94 3.68 6.02
C VAL A 32 -3.48 2.25 6.34
N ARG A 33 -2.98 2.01 7.55
CA ARG A 33 -2.54 0.67 7.98
C ARG A 33 -3.69 -0.33 7.95
N GLU A 34 -4.85 0.05 8.47
CA GLU A 34 -6.04 -0.82 8.50
C GLU A 34 -6.51 -1.21 7.08
N VAL A 35 -6.60 -0.24 6.16
CA VAL A 35 -7.15 -0.51 4.81
C VAL A 35 -6.14 -1.14 3.85
N GLU A 36 -4.84 -0.94 4.06
CA GLU A 36 -3.78 -1.56 3.25
C GLU A 36 -3.29 -2.90 3.83
N GLY A 37 -3.90 -3.40 4.91
CA GLY A 37 -3.58 -4.70 5.50
C GLY A 37 -2.23 -4.73 6.22
N LEU A 38 -1.80 -3.60 6.78
CA LEU A 38 -0.56 -3.48 7.53
C LEU A 38 -0.81 -3.64 9.02
N GLU A 39 0.18 -4.16 9.75
CA GLU A 39 0.16 -4.14 11.21
C GLU A 39 0.00 -2.72 11.78
N ALA A 40 -0.57 -2.64 12.98
CA ALA A 40 -0.80 -1.39 13.70
C ALA A 40 0.50 -0.60 13.98
N SER A 41 0.37 0.67 14.38
CA SER A 41 1.48 1.61 14.57
C SER A 41 2.56 1.18 15.58
N GLY A 42 2.26 0.19 16.44
CA GLY A 42 3.23 -0.42 17.36
C GLY A 42 4.24 -1.37 16.71
N SER A 43 4.07 -1.72 15.43
CA SER A 43 4.91 -2.68 14.70
C SER A 43 6.40 -2.32 14.67
N VAL A 44 7.23 -3.33 14.39
CA VAL A 44 8.62 -3.14 13.98
C VAL A 44 8.73 -2.60 12.55
N PHE A 45 7.75 -2.85 11.68
CA PHE A 45 7.67 -2.28 10.33
C PHE A 45 6.98 -0.92 10.40
N ILE A 46 7.79 0.13 10.56
CA ILE A 46 7.31 1.46 10.97
C ILE A 46 6.76 2.31 9.82
N CYS A 47 7.07 1.95 8.57
CA CYS A 47 6.74 2.79 7.42
C CYS A 47 5.58 2.20 6.62
N THR A 48 4.65 3.04 6.17
CA THR A 48 3.60 2.65 5.22
C THR A 48 4.05 2.71 3.76
N LEU A 49 5.26 3.24 3.51
CA LEU A 49 5.81 3.48 2.17
C LEU A 49 7.03 2.60 1.83
N CYS A 50 7.74 2.07 2.83
CA CYS A 50 8.91 1.21 2.65
C CYS A 50 8.91 0.07 3.66
N ASP A 51 9.91 -0.82 3.58
CA ASP A 51 9.99 -2.03 4.41
C ASP A 51 10.96 -1.94 5.59
N ALA A 52 11.50 -0.75 5.84
CA ALA A 52 12.46 -0.56 6.92
C ALA A 52 11.84 -0.89 8.28
N THR A 53 12.59 -1.66 9.05
CA THR A 53 12.29 -1.89 10.46
C THR A 53 12.66 -0.66 11.30
N ARG A 54 12.14 -0.60 12.53
CA ARG A 54 12.47 0.44 13.51
C ARG A 54 13.98 0.55 13.75
N LEU A 55 14.68 -0.57 13.82
CA LEU A 55 16.12 -0.60 14.04
C LEU A 55 16.87 -0.07 12.82
N GLU A 56 16.55 -0.55 11.62
CA GLU A 56 17.18 -0.10 10.37
C GLU A 56 16.97 1.40 10.16
N ALA A 57 15.77 1.91 10.41
CA ALA A 57 15.46 3.33 10.30
C ALA A 57 16.20 4.18 11.34
N SER A 58 16.54 3.63 12.52
CA SER A 58 17.35 4.34 13.52
C SER A 58 18.83 4.45 13.14
N GLN A 59 19.33 3.50 12.34
CA GLN A 59 20.73 3.47 11.89
C GLN A 59 20.91 4.22 10.57
N ASN A 60 19.94 4.12 9.66
CA ASN A 60 19.90 4.83 8.40
C ASN A 60 18.71 5.79 8.41
N LEU A 61 18.97 7.07 8.64
CA LEU A 61 17.91 8.06 8.86
C LEU A 61 17.27 8.59 7.57
N VAL A 62 18.00 8.58 6.44
CA VAL A 62 17.62 9.37 5.26
C VAL A 62 17.68 8.61 3.93
N PHE A 63 18.33 7.44 3.88
CA PHE A 63 18.47 6.67 2.64
C PHE A 63 17.41 5.57 2.56
N HIS A 64 16.17 5.97 2.29
CA HIS A 64 15.05 5.08 2.02
C HIS A 64 14.40 5.42 0.68
N SER A 65 13.69 4.47 0.11
CA SER A 65 12.90 4.66 -1.12
C SER A 65 11.49 4.12 -0.93
N ILE A 66 10.53 4.67 -1.67
CA ILE A 66 9.15 4.16 -1.67
C ILE A 66 9.15 2.84 -2.44
N THR A 67 8.78 1.75 -1.76
CA THR A 67 8.69 0.40 -2.34
C THR A 67 7.28 -0.14 -2.26
N ARG A 68 6.54 0.15 -1.19
CA ARG A 68 5.18 -0.37 -1.00
C ARG A 68 4.20 0.20 -2.00
N SER A 69 3.28 -0.65 -2.45
CA SER A 69 2.14 -0.28 -3.28
C SER A 69 0.93 -1.17 -2.97
N HIS A 70 -0.27 -0.68 -3.28
CA HIS A 70 -1.50 -1.44 -3.07
C HIS A 70 -1.47 -2.82 -3.75
N GLY A 71 -0.95 -2.88 -4.98
CA GLY A 71 -0.83 -4.14 -5.72
C GLY A 71 0.15 -5.13 -5.08
N GLU A 72 1.25 -4.62 -4.52
CA GLU A 72 2.24 -5.45 -3.82
C GLU A 72 1.71 -5.96 -2.48
N ASN A 73 0.98 -5.12 -1.72
CA ASN A 73 0.35 -5.54 -0.46
C ASN A 73 -0.61 -6.71 -0.67
N LEU A 74 -1.40 -6.69 -1.77
CA LEU A 74 -2.27 -7.81 -2.13
C LEU A 74 -1.48 -9.11 -2.37
N GLN A 75 -0.33 -9.04 -3.07
CA GLN A 75 0.52 -10.20 -3.31
C GLN A 75 1.15 -10.74 -2.02
N ARG A 76 1.58 -9.85 -1.14
CA ARG A 76 2.13 -10.20 0.18
C ARG A 76 1.08 -10.87 1.05
N TYR A 77 -0.16 -10.37 1.06
CA TYR A 77 -1.27 -11.02 1.75
C TYR A 77 -1.53 -12.44 1.23
N GLU A 78 -1.56 -12.65 -0.09
CA GLU A 78 -1.73 -14.00 -0.65
C GLU A 78 -0.57 -14.92 -0.27
N THR A 79 0.65 -14.38 -0.21
CA THR A 79 1.84 -15.12 0.26
C THR A 79 1.70 -15.53 1.73
N TRP A 80 1.29 -14.60 2.59
CA TRP A 80 1.02 -14.87 4.01
C TRP A 80 -0.06 -15.95 4.18
N ARG A 81 -1.17 -15.82 3.46
CA ARG A 81 -2.30 -16.74 3.54
C ARG A 81 -1.97 -18.14 3.06
N ALA A 82 -1.24 -18.26 1.95
CA ALA A 82 -0.94 -19.55 1.33
C ALA A 82 0.28 -20.25 1.97
N ASN A 83 1.19 -19.49 2.61
CA ASN A 83 2.49 -19.97 3.09
C ASN A 83 3.15 -20.98 2.13
N PRO A 84 3.43 -20.58 0.87
CA PRO A 84 3.89 -21.50 -0.16
C PRO A 84 5.27 -22.10 0.12
N TYR A 85 6.02 -21.51 1.07
CA TYR A 85 7.36 -21.93 1.44
C TYR A 85 7.40 -22.74 2.75
N HIS A 86 6.25 -23.00 3.38
CA HIS A 86 6.14 -23.73 4.65
C HIS A 86 7.03 -23.16 5.76
N GLU A 87 7.12 -21.84 5.82
CA GLU A 87 7.90 -21.11 6.80
C GLU A 87 7.20 -21.08 8.17
N SER A 88 7.99 -20.91 9.22
CA SER A 88 7.44 -20.55 10.53
C SER A 88 6.79 -19.16 10.47
N VAL A 89 5.98 -18.85 11.49
CA VAL A 89 5.26 -17.57 11.53
C VAL A 89 6.20 -16.36 11.48
N ASP A 90 7.35 -16.42 12.15
CA ASP A 90 8.29 -15.30 12.22
C ASP A 90 9.04 -15.11 10.89
N GLU A 91 9.45 -16.22 10.25
CA GLU A 91 10.07 -16.20 8.93
C GLU A 91 9.10 -15.67 7.86
N LEU A 92 7.86 -16.16 7.86
CA LEU A 92 6.84 -15.73 6.91
C LEU A 92 6.51 -14.24 7.12
N ARG A 93 6.40 -13.79 8.37
CA ARG A 93 6.16 -12.39 8.73
C ARG A 93 7.27 -11.48 8.23
N ASP A 94 8.53 -11.89 8.34
CA ASP A 94 9.64 -11.13 7.76
C ASP A 94 9.59 -11.13 6.22
N ARG A 95 9.23 -12.25 5.59
CA ARG A 95 9.08 -12.33 4.12
C ARG A 95 8.05 -11.33 3.59
N VAL A 96 6.91 -11.20 4.25
CA VAL A 96 5.83 -10.28 3.83
C VAL A 96 5.98 -8.86 4.39
N LYS A 97 6.94 -8.66 5.30
CA LYS A 97 7.25 -7.40 5.99
C LYS A 97 6.08 -6.88 6.84
N GLY A 98 5.53 -7.79 7.65
CA GLY A 98 4.33 -7.58 8.47
C GLY A 98 3.05 -7.65 7.63
#